data_AF-A0AAJ1BKA0-F1
#
_entry.id   AF-A0AAJ1BKA0-F1
#
_cell.length_a   1.000
_cell.length_b   1.000
_cell.length_c   1.000
_cell.angle_alpha   90.00
_cell.angle_beta   90.00
_cell.angle_gamma   90.00
#
_symmetry.space_group_name_H-M   'P 1'
#
loop_
_entity.id
_entity.type
_entity.pdbx_description
1 polymer ?
#
loop_
_entity_poly.entity_id
_entity_poly.type
_entity_poly.pdbx_seq_one_letter_code
_entity_poly.pdbx_strand_id
1 'polypeptide(L)'
;MKVNPDFFPLTTLAKRFVSQLAQCRRLGIEVLEGSEHHVLLELPYSPALIGYPDTGVIHGGVITTLIDTASGTAVVCAIQEKFNTLEISPTLDLRVDYMRPAEPGKPVYAFAECYRLSSNIAFTRAIAYQDSIDEPIAHAVGSFMRISPEMVGEQFRGALLEDDIVLGPEVTELSHCQDEATRSAPMDVKEIVRRVTELNDFGHLLEQVPYARFIGMAVERFGDELVCRLPARDANIGNPVLPAIHGGVIAGFMEMSAIVQLMVFMQTSRVPKVVDFSIDYLRAGLHKDTFAECIITRQGRRVANVNINCWQTNRKQLIATARAHFLID
;
A
#
# COMPACT_ATOMS: atom_id res chain seq x y z
N MET A 1 22.52 4.33 -12.23
CA MET A 1 22.87 5.23 -13.36
C MET A 1 22.54 6.66 -12.89
N LYS A 2 23.37 7.68 -13.15
CA LYS A 2 23.01 9.06 -12.76
C LYS A 2 21.87 9.53 -13.67
N VAL A 3 20.73 9.87 -13.06
CA VAL A 3 19.56 10.45 -13.73
C VAL A 3 20.01 11.70 -14.48
N ASN A 4 19.78 11.78 -15.78
CA ASN A 4 20.09 12.99 -16.52
C ASN A 4 18.95 14.00 -16.29
N PRO A 5 19.23 15.13 -15.60
CA PRO A 5 18.20 16.11 -15.26
C PRO A 5 17.54 16.74 -16.50
N ASP A 6 18.20 16.72 -17.66
CA ASP A 6 17.64 17.24 -18.91
C ASP A 6 16.41 16.46 -19.39
N PHE A 7 16.31 15.17 -19.03
CA PHE A 7 15.18 14.31 -19.39
C PHE A 7 14.13 14.22 -18.27
N PHE A 8 14.51 14.54 -17.03
CA PHE A 8 13.66 14.35 -15.85
C PHE A 8 13.72 15.57 -14.91
N PRO A 9 13.22 16.74 -15.37
CA PRO A 9 13.38 18.02 -14.67
C PRO A 9 12.65 18.08 -13.32
N LEU A 10 11.62 17.24 -13.13
CA LEU A 10 10.79 17.22 -11.91
C LEU A 10 11.25 16.19 -10.87
N THR A 11 12.37 15.49 -11.11
CA THR A 11 12.91 14.48 -10.19
C THR A 11 13.14 15.04 -8.79
N THR A 12 13.65 16.28 -8.66
CA THR A 12 13.88 16.90 -7.34
C THR A 12 12.57 17.14 -6.59
N LEU A 13 11.54 17.65 -7.27
CA LEU A 13 10.22 17.84 -6.67
C LEU A 13 9.61 16.51 -6.22
N ALA A 14 9.67 15.50 -7.09
CA ALA A 14 9.20 14.16 -6.79
C ALA A 14 9.90 13.57 -5.56
N LYS A 15 11.23 13.72 -5.45
CA LYS A 15 12.00 13.30 -4.27
C LYS A 15 11.53 13.98 -3.00
N ARG A 16 11.33 15.29 -3.04
CA ARG A 16 10.84 16.05 -1.89
C ARG A 16 9.42 15.62 -1.49
N PHE A 17 8.54 15.36 -2.45
CA PHE A 17 7.20 14.86 -2.16
C PHE A 17 7.23 13.49 -1.48
N VAL A 18 7.92 12.51 -2.06
CA VAL A 18 8.02 11.15 -1.51
C VAL A 18 8.68 11.16 -0.13
N SER A 19 9.69 12.03 0.08
CA SER A 19 10.35 12.14 1.39
C SER A 19 9.47 12.74 2.48
N GLN A 20 8.35 13.42 2.16
CA GLN A 20 7.39 13.87 3.18
C GLN A 20 6.53 12.72 3.73
N LEU A 21 6.38 11.64 2.98
CA LEU A 21 5.51 10.52 3.33
C LEU A 21 6.25 9.57 4.29
N ALA A 22 5.81 9.48 5.54
CA ALA A 22 6.50 8.68 6.57
C ALA A 22 6.58 7.19 6.18
N GLN A 23 5.51 6.67 5.57
CA GLN A 23 5.49 5.32 5.03
C GLN A 23 6.55 5.11 3.94
N CYS A 24 6.78 6.08 3.04
CA CYS A 24 7.75 5.94 1.95
C CYS A 24 9.19 5.96 2.46
N ARG A 25 9.50 6.86 3.41
CA ARG A 25 10.79 6.85 4.12
C ARG A 25 11.03 5.52 4.81
N ARG A 26 10.01 5.01 5.51
CA ARG A 26 10.09 3.72 6.17
C ARG A 26 10.36 2.60 5.17
N LEU A 27 9.65 2.59 4.03
CA LEU A 27 9.80 1.62 2.95
C LEU A 27 11.11 1.76 2.15
N GLY A 28 11.88 2.85 2.34
CA GLY A 28 13.08 3.11 1.55
C GLY A 28 12.79 3.35 0.08
N ILE A 29 11.61 3.89 -0.26
CA ILE A 29 11.23 4.17 -1.65
C ILE A 29 12.08 5.31 -2.19
N GLU A 30 12.75 5.05 -3.30
CA GLU A 30 13.59 6.02 -4.01
C GLU A 30 12.91 6.50 -5.29
N VAL A 31 13.06 7.78 -5.59
CA VAL A 31 12.62 8.35 -6.87
C VAL A 31 13.79 8.31 -7.84
N LEU A 32 13.60 7.58 -8.95
CA LEU A 32 14.59 7.48 -10.02
C LEU A 32 14.33 8.52 -11.11
N GLU A 33 13.09 8.71 -11.53
CA GLU A 33 12.75 9.62 -12.62
C GLU A 33 11.48 10.41 -12.28
N GLY A 34 11.47 11.70 -12.60
CA GLY A 34 10.28 12.56 -12.51
C GLY A 34 10.21 13.55 -13.65
N SER A 35 9.11 13.51 -14.40
CA SER A 35 8.79 14.42 -15.50
C SER A 35 7.28 14.69 -15.55
N GLU A 36 6.83 15.49 -16.51
CA GLU A 36 5.40 15.70 -16.77
C GLU A 36 4.70 14.46 -17.35
N HIS A 37 5.46 13.54 -17.96
CA HIS A 37 4.93 12.35 -18.61
C HIS A 37 4.84 11.18 -17.65
N HIS A 38 5.88 10.96 -16.85
CA HIS A 38 5.94 9.84 -15.92
C HIS A 38 6.79 10.09 -14.68
N VAL A 39 6.59 9.21 -13.70
CA VAL A 39 7.44 9.02 -12.53
C VAL A 39 7.87 7.56 -12.46
N LEU A 40 9.14 7.33 -12.13
CA LEU A 40 9.71 6.01 -11.84
C LEU A 40 10.19 5.95 -10.40
N LEU A 41 9.62 5.05 -9.62
CA LEU A 41 10.02 4.75 -8.24
C LEU A 41 10.69 3.38 -8.15
N GLU A 42 11.62 3.24 -7.21
CA GLU A 42 12.22 1.97 -6.81
C GLU A 42 11.85 1.65 -5.36
N LEU A 43 11.41 0.42 -5.11
CA LEU A 43 11.24 -0.16 -3.78
C LEU A 43 12.33 -1.23 -3.58
N PRO A 44 13.23 -1.09 -2.61
CA PRO A 44 14.19 -2.13 -2.30
C PRO A 44 13.50 -3.37 -1.72
N TYR A 45 14.06 -4.55 -2.02
CA TYR A 45 13.61 -5.78 -1.37
C TYR A 45 13.99 -5.76 0.12
N SER A 46 13.07 -6.19 0.97
CA SER A 46 13.35 -6.42 2.40
C SER A 46 12.54 -7.60 2.93
N PRO A 47 13.15 -8.47 3.77
CA PRO A 47 12.43 -9.54 4.45
C PRO A 47 11.25 -9.06 5.33
N ALA A 48 11.31 -7.83 5.84
CA ALA A 48 10.24 -7.22 6.63
C ALA A 48 8.95 -6.98 5.82
N LEU A 49 9.04 -7.00 4.49
CA LEU A 49 7.93 -6.73 3.57
C LEU A 49 7.27 -8.01 3.03
N ILE A 50 7.77 -9.18 3.44
CA ILE A 50 7.25 -10.48 3.01
C ILE A 50 5.79 -10.64 3.49
N GLY A 51 4.91 -10.96 2.55
CA GLY A 51 3.52 -11.34 2.80
C GLY A 51 3.29 -12.85 2.79
N TYR A 52 4.17 -13.58 2.10
CA TYR A 52 4.09 -15.03 1.91
C TYR A 52 5.38 -15.69 2.43
N PRO A 53 5.45 -15.99 3.75
CA PRO A 53 6.69 -16.47 4.40
C PRO A 53 7.28 -17.75 3.80
N ASP A 54 6.43 -18.62 3.25
CA ASP A 54 6.81 -19.87 2.61
C ASP A 54 7.56 -19.68 1.28
N THR A 55 7.34 -18.54 0.61
CA THR A 55 7.93 -18.23 -0.71
C THR A 55 8.88 -17.04 -0.71
N GLY A 56 8.86 -16.21 0.34
CA GLY A 56 9.63 -14.97 0.40
C GLY A 56 9.06 -13.83 -0.47
N VAL A 57 7.85 -14.00 -1.01
CA VAL A 57 7.21 -13.00 -1.86
C VAL A 57 6.72 -11.82 -1.01
N ILE A 58 7.01 -10.59 -1.46
CA ILE A 58 6.53 -9.36 -0.81
C ILE A 58 5.01 -9.25 -0.91
N HIS A 59 4.39 -8.67 0.12
CA HIS A 59 2.93 -8.57 0.19
C HIS A 59 2.36 -7.64 -0.89
N GLY A 60 1.18 -7.95 -1.44
CA GLY A 60 0.53 -7.14 -2.48
C GLY A 60 0.25 -5.71 -2.01
N GLY A 61 -0.11 -5.53 -0.73
CA GLY A 61 -0.23 -4.21 -0.10
C GLY A 61 1.03 -3.32 -0.18
N VAL A 62 2.23 -3.91 -0.25
CA VAL A 62 3.48 -3.18 -0.46
C VAL A 62 3.57 -2.68 -1.91
N ILE A 63 3.23 -3.55 -2.87
CA ILE A 63 3.13 -3.21 -4.30
C ILE A 63 2.10 -2.10 -4.51
N THR A 64 0.93 -2.23 -3.86
CA THR A 64 -0.14 -1.24 -3.92
C THR A 64 0.31 0.10 -3.33
N THR A 65 1.07 0.08 -2.24
CA THR A 65 1.66 1.31 -1.68
C THR A 65 2.62 1.98 -2.65
N LEU A 66 3.53 1.20 -3.25
CA LEU A 66 4.45 1.73 -4.25
C LEU A 66 3.71 2.34 -5.46
N ILE A 67 2.67 1.66 -5.96
CA ILE A 67 1.82 2.12 -7.06
C ILE A 67 1.06 3.41 -6.69
N ASP A 68 0.46 3.46 -5.50
CA ASP A 68 -0.28 4.62 -4.99
C ASP A 68 0.65 5.84 -4.87
N THR A 69 1.86 5.64 -4.31
CA THR A 69 2.88 6.68 -4.22
C THR A 69 3.35 7.14 -5.61
N ALA A 70 3.64 6.23 -6.54
CA ALA A 70 4.08 6.57 -7.89
C ALA A 70 3.01 7.38 -8.64
N SER A 71 1.75 6.93 -8.55
CA SER A 71 0.60 7.61 -9.16
C SER A 71 0.38 9.01 -8.56
N GLY A 72 0.37 9.13 -7.23
CA GLY A 72 0.23 10.43 -6.56
C GLY A 72 1.37 11.39 -6.91
N THR A 73 2.60 10.89 -7.01
CA THR A 73 3.77 11.68 -7.41
C THR A 73 3.67 12.13 -8.87
N ALA A 74 3.19 11.28 -9.77
CA ALA A 74 2.93 11.64 -11.16
C ALA A 74 1.86 12.74 -11.29
N VAL A 75 0.84 12.72 -10.44
CA VAL A 75 -0.16 13.81 -10.35
C VAL A 75 0.49 15.12 -9.90
N VAL A 76 1.33 15.09 -8.86
CA VAL A 76 2.07 16.28 -8.40
C VAL A 76 2.94 16.86 -9.52
N CYS A 77 3.68 16.01 -10.24
CA CYS A 77 4.53 16.44 -11.36
C CYS A 77 3.71 17.07 -12.49
N ALA A 78 2.60 16.43 -12.88
CA ALA A 78 1.74 16.93 -13.95
C ALA A 78 1.05 18.26 -13.59
N ILE A 79 0.68 18.46 -12.32
CA ILE A 79 0.10 19.73 -11.84
C ILE A 79 1.15 20.84 -11.83
N GLN A 80 2.35 20.54 -11.32
CA GLN A 80 3.44 21.51 -11.30
C GLN A 80 3.80 21.97 -12.72
N GLU A 81 3.94 21.06 -13.68
CA GLU A 81 4.27 21.43 -15.06
C GLU A 81 3.14 22.29 -15.68
N LYS A 82 1.90 21.82 -15.56
CA LYS A 82 0.78 22.44 -16.29
C LYS A 82 0.30 23.76 -15.70
N PHE A 83 0.36 23.89 -14.37
CA PHE A 83 -0.25 25.00 -13.64
C PHE A 83 0.76 25.81 -12.81
N ASN A 84 2.00 25.34 -12.68
CA ASN A 84 3.00 25.93 -11.78
C ASN A 84 2.48 26.07 -10.34
N THR A 85 1.72 25.07 -9.88
CA THR A 85 1.13 25.01 -8.54
C THR A 85 1.41 23.66 -7.88
N LEU A 86 1.27 23.64 -6.56
CA LEU A 86 1.23 22.42 -5.75
C LEU A 86 -0.17 22.25 -5.20
N GLU A 87 -0.74 21.07 -5.40
CA GLU A 87 -2.07 20.67 -4.93
C GLU A 87 -1.92 19.39 -4.10
N ILE A 88 -2.76 19.24 -3.07
CA ILE A 88 -2.90 17.95 -2.40
C ILE A 88 -3.85 17.12 -3.25
N SER A 89 -3.42 15.91 -3.60
CA SER A 89 -4.21 15.00 -4.41
C SER A 89 -4.46 13.67 -3.69
N PRO A 90 -5.46 13.59 -2.80
CA PRO A 90 -5.83 12.35 -2.16
C PRO A 90 -6.36 11.34 -3.19
N THR A 91 -5.97 10.08 -3.03
CA THR A 91 -6.49 8.97 -3.83
C THR A 91 -7.99 8.81 -3.59
N LEU A 92 -8.78 8.76 -4.66
CA LEU A 92 -10.21 8.46 -4.63
C LEU A 92 -10.44 6.96 -4.77
N ASP A 93 -9.79 6.34 -5.75
CA ASP A 93 -9.89 4.91 -6.00
C ASP A 93 -8.61 4.39 -6.65
N LEU A 94 -8.34 3.10 -6.41
CA LEU A 94 -7.21 2.39 -7.02
C LEU A 94 -7.63 0.96 -7.35
N ARG A 95 -7.31 0.55 -8.58
CA ARG A 95 -7.60 -0.78 -9.12
C ARG A 95 -6.28 -1.40 -9.51
N VAL A 96 -5.94 -2.54 -8.92
CA VAL A 96 -4.68 -3.25 -9.12
C VAL A 96 -4.97 -4.67 -9.58
N ASP A 97 -4.45 -5.05 -10.74
CA ASP A 97 -4.49 -6.40 -11.28
C ASP A 97 -3.10 -7.02 -11.13
N TYR A 98 -2.99 -8.16 -10.44
CA TYR A 98 -1.73 -8.88 -10.22
C TYR A 98 -1.58 -10.02 -11.24
N MET A 99 -0.53 -9.96 -12.06
CA MET A 99 -0.25 -10.97 -13.09
C MET A 99 0.68 -12.07 -12.59
N ARG A 100 1.64 -11.72 -11.73
CA ARG A 100 2.64 -12.65 -11.19
C ARG A 100 3.19 -12.15 -9.85
N PRO A 101 3.72 -13.04 -8.99
CA PRO A 101 4.42 -12.62 -7.79
C PRO A 101 5.73 -11.90 -8.13
N ALA A 102 6.12 -10.97 -7.25
CA ALA A 102 7.47 -10.42 -7.27
C ALA A 102 8.49 -11.51 -6.92
N GLU A 103 9.58 -11.57 -7.67
CA GLU A 103 10.71 -12.46 -7.39
C GLU A 103 11.42 -12.00 -6.10
N PRO A 104 11.60 -12.90 -5.11
CA PRO A 104 12.30 -12.58 -3.87
C PRO A 104 13.74 -12.11 -4.11
N GLY A 105 14.21 -11.16 -3.31
CA GLY A 105 15.59 -10.66 -3.37
C GLY A 105 15.85 -9.56 -4.40
N LYS A 106 14.87 -9.24 -5.26
CA LYS A 106 14.98 -8.18 -6.27
C LYS A 106 14.13 -6.95 -5.90
N PRO A 107 14.62 -5.72 -6.16
CA PRO A 107 13.80 -4.52 -6.01
C PRO A 107 12.60 -4.55 -6.95
N VAL A 108 11.57 -3.77 -6.64
CA VAL A 108 10.40 -3.57 -7.50
C VAL A 108 10.36 -2.12 -7.96
N TYR A 109 10.14 -1.94 -9.25
CA TYR A 109 9.99 -0.64 -9.90
C TYR A 109 8.51 -0.34 -10.12
N ALA A 110 8.10 0.91 -9.91
CA ALA A 110 6.79 1.39 -10.33
C ALA A 110 6.92 2.58 -11.28
N PHE A 111 6.46 2.36 -12.49
CA PHE A 111 6.31 3.39 -13.52
C PHE A 111 4.87 3.88 -13.51
N ALA A 112 4.65 5.19 -13.36
CA ALA A 112 3.31 5.77 -13.31
C ALA A 112 3.19 7.02 -14.19
N GLU A 113 2.04 7.18 -14.83
CA GLU A 113 1.72 8.30 -15.70
C GLU A 113 0.40 8.94 -15.27
N CYS A 114 0.36 10.28 -15.23
CA CYS A 114 -0.89 11.04 -15.13
C CYS A 114 -1.41 11.33 -16.55
N TYR A 115 -2.12 10.37 -17.14
CA TYR A 115 -2.53 10.46 -18.54
C TYR A 115 -3.68 11.45 -18.80
N ARG A 116 -4.40 11.88 -17.75
CA ARG A 116 -5.45 12.88 -17.88
C ARG A 116 -5.61 13.71 -16.62
N LEU A 117 -5.49 15.03 -16.78
CA LEU A 117 -5.72 16.01 -15.72
C LEU A 117 -6.97 16.86 -16.04
N SER A 118 -8.08 16.60 -15.34
CA SER A 118 -9.32 17.39 -15.41
C SER A 118 -9.37 18.47 -14.33
N SER A 119 -10.45 19.24 -14.23
CA SER A 119 -10.58 20.29 -13.20
C SER A 119 -10.55 19.76 -11.77
N ASN A 120 -11.23 18.64 -11.51
CA ASN A 120 -11.42 18.12 -10.14
C ASN A 120 -10.78 16.75 -9.90
N ILE A 121 -10.38 16.06 -10.97
CA ILE A 121 -9.86 14.68 -10.90
C ILE A 121 -8.67 14.51 -11.83
N ALA A 122 -7.61 13.88 -11.33
CA ALA A 122 -6.50 13.37 -12.13
C ALA A 122 -6.65 11.86 -12.30
N PHE A 123 -6.33 11.35 -13.48
CA PHE A 123 -6.39 9.92 -13.80
C PHE A 123 -4.98 9.42 -14.11
N THR A 124 -4.66 8.28 -13.50
CA THR A 124 -3.34 7.68 -13.56
C THR A 124 -3.40 6.24 -14.01
N ARG A 125 -2.31 5.79 -14.62
CA ARG A 125 -2.04 4.37 -14.83
C ARG A 125 -0.62 4.07 -14.36
N ALA A 126 -0.41 2.88 -13.83
CA ALA A 126 0.88 2.46 -13.32
C ALA A 126 1.17 0.99 -13.63
N ILE A 127 2.46 0.68 -13.67
CA ILE A 127 2.98 -0.67 -13.89
C ILE A 127 4.04 -0.94 -12.82
N ALA A 128 3.85 -1.99 -12.03
CA ALA A 128 4.88 -2.51 -11.14
C ALA A 128 5.62 -3.66 -11.83
N TYR A 129 6.95 -3.63 -11.86
CA TYR A 129 7.80 -4.62 -12.53
C TYR A 129 9.16 -4.80 -11.87
N GLN A 130 9.96 -5.76 -12.34
CA GLN A 130 11.34 -5.98 -11.87
C GLN A 130 12.32 -5.88 -13.04
N ASP A 131 12.50 -6.95 -13.80
CA ASP A 131 13.49 -6.99 -14.89
C ASP A 131 13.01 -6.29 -16.17
N SER A 132 11.72 -6.40 -16.50
CA SER A 132 11.12 -5.80 -17.70
C SER A 132 9.69 -5.32 -17.44
N ILE A 133 9.35 -4.16 -17.99
CA ILE A 133 7.99 -3.59 -17.95
C ILE A 133 6.97 -4.42 -18.76
N ASP A 134 7.45 -5.20 -19.74
CA ASP A 134 6.63 -6.11 -20.56
C ASP A 134 6.21 -7.37 -19.79
N GLU A 135 6.85 -7.65 -18.66
CA GLU A 135 6.52 -8.74 -17.74
C GLU A 135 6.10 -8.16 -16.39
N PRO A 136 4.97 -7.46 -16.28
CA PRO A 136 4.60 -6.76 -15.07
C PRO A 136 4.29 -7.73 -13.92
N ILE A 137 4.58 -7.31 -12.69
CA ILE A 137 3.99 -7.87 -11.47
C ILE A 137 2.51 -7.48 -11.41
N ALA A 138 2.23 -6.20 -11.63
CA ALA A 138 0.89 -5.65 -11.55
C ALA A 138 0.68 -4.46 -12.51
N HIS A 139 -0.55 -4.30 -12.98
CA HIS A 139 -1.03 -3.05 -13.56
C HIS A 139 -1.99 -2.38 -12.60
N ALA A 140 -2.05 -1.05 -12.68
CA ALA A 140 -3.03 -0.29 -11.96
C ALA A 140 -3.58 0.89 -12.73
N VAL A 141 -4.81 1.26 -12.39
CA VAL A 141 -5.41 2.54 -12.72
C VAL A 141 -5.97 3.17 -11.45
N GLY A 142 -5.87 4.49 -11.33
CA GLY A 142 -6.34 5.19 -10.16
C GLY A 142 -6.81 6.61 -10.46
N SER A 143 -7.76 7.08 -9.66
CA SER A 143 -8.26 8.45 -9.71
C SER A 143 -7.85 9.20 -8.46
N PHE A 144 -7.43 10.46 -8.63
CA PHE A 144 -6.96 11.32 -7.55
C PHE A 144 -7.76 12.61 -7.55
N MET A 145 -8.28 13.01 -6.40
CA MET A 145 -8.99 14.27 -6.27
C MET A 145 -8.01 15.43 -6.43
N ARG A 146 -8.39 16.49 -7.13
CA ARG A 146 -7.64 17.75 -7.14
C ARG A 146 -8.28 18.71 -6.16
N ILE A 147 -7.59 18.95 -5.05
CA ILE A 147 -8.04 19.91 -4.05
C ILE A 147 -7.34 21.23 -4.32
N SER A 148 -8.12 22.31 -4.26
CA SER A 148 -7.68 23.66 -4.59
C SER A 148 -6.37 24.04 -3.90
N PRO A 149 -5.45 24.76 -4.58
CA PRO A 149 -4.16 25.12 -4.01
C PRO A 149 -4.26 25.85 -2.66
N GLU A 150 -5.31 26.60 -2.35
CA GLU A 150 -5.44 27.31 -1.06
C GLU A 150 -5.56 26.36 0.13
N MET A 151 -5.95 25.11 -0.10
CA MET A 151 -6.03 24.08 0.95
C MET A 151 -4.66 23.45 1.28
N VAL A 152 -3.64 23.75 0.47
CA VAL A 152 -2.27 23.33 0.75
C VAL A 152 -1.62 24.35 1.67
N GLY A 153 -1.53 24.01 2.95
CA GLY A 153 -0.94 24.87 3.98
C GLY A 153 0.50 25.27 3.66
N GLU A 154 0.90 26.48 4.08
CA GLU A 154 2.23 27.05 3.82
C GLU A 154 3.37 26.12 4.22
N GLN A 155 3.22 25.40 5.34
CA GLN A 155 4.20 24.42 5.81
C GLN A 155 4.45 23.30 4.79
N PHE A 156 3.39 22.73 4.19
CA PHE A 156 3.51 21.68 3.17
C PHE A 156 4.12 22.19 1.88
N ARG A 157 3.78 23.42 1.48
CA ARG A 157 4.44 24.06 0.34
C ARG A 157 5.92 24.28 0.58
N GLY A 158 6.28 24.80 1.75
CA GLY A 158 7.67 25.00 2.15
C GLY A 158 8.46 23.72 2.04
N ALA A 159 7.94 22.61 2.59
CA ALA A 159 8.61 21.31 2.54
C ALA A 159 8.78 20.71 1.13
N LEU A 160 8.00 21.16 0.14
CA LEU A 160 8.16 20.74 -1.26
C LEU A 160 9.09 21.66 -2.07
N LEU A 161 9.23 22.92 -1.66
CA LEU A 161 9.98 23.95 -2.39
C LEU A 161 11.37 24.23 -1.80
N GLU A 162 11.53 24.08 -0.49
CA GLU A 162 12.75 24.35 0.27
C GLU A 162 13.49 23.05 0.61
N ASP A 163 14.81 23.14 0.79
CA ASP A 163 15.62 22.00 1.23
C ASP A 163 15.50 21.83 2.76
N ASP A 164 15.61 20.58 3.25
CA ASP A 164 15.75 20.18 4.66
C ASP A 164 14.52 20.20 5.59
N ILE A 165 13.29 20.39 5.09
CA ILE A 165 12.08 20.30 5.94
C ILE A 165 11.39 18.94 5.77
N VAL A 166 11.31 18.16 6.85
CA VAL A 166 10.50 16.93 6.94
C VAL A 166 9.34 17.18 7.91
N LEU A 167 8.11 17.15 7.42
CA LEU A 167 6.90 17.46 8.21
C LEU A 167 6.34 16.27 8.98
N GLY A 168 6.74 15.05 8.63
CA GLY A 168 6.25 13.82 9.24
C GLY A 168 7.07 13.36 10.44
N PRO A 169 6.55 12.39 11.21
CA PRO A 169 7.28 11.82 12.35
C PRO A 169 8.61 11.22 11.93
N GLU A 170 9.59 11.22 12.84
CA GLU A 170 10.79 10.40 12.68
C GLU A 170 10.36 8.92 12.59
N VAL A 171 10.87 8.23 11.58
CA VAL A 171 10.59 6.81 11.37
C VAL A 171 11.91 6.05 11.33
N THR A 172 11.95 4.91 11.99
CA THR A 172 13.03 3.95 11.79
C THR A 172 12.91 3.39 10.37
N GLU A 173 13.85 3.75 9.51
CA GLU A 173 13.93 3.25 8.14
C GLU A 173 14.14 1.73 8.12
N LEU A 174 13.65 1.06 7.08
CA LEU A 174 13.92 -0.37 6.84
C LEU A 174 15.42 -0.70 6.88
N SER A 175 16.28 0.20 6.42
CA SER A 175 17.75 0.09 6.43
C SER A 175 18.32 -0.11 7.85
N HIS A 176 17.59 0.33 8.88
CA HIS A 176 17.99 0.26 10.29
C HIS A 176 17.22 -0.82 11.08
N CYS A 177 16.23 -1.48 10.47
CA CYS A 177 15.61 -2.67 11.04
C CYS A 177 16.57 -3.85 10.84
N GLN A 178 17.51 -4.04 11.78
CA GLN A 178 18.41 -5.19 11.76
C GLN A 178 17.60 -6.49 11.66
N ASP A 179 18.00 -7.31 10.71
CA ASP A 179 17.41 -8.61 10.38
C ASP A 179 17.23 -9.50 11.62
N GLU A 180 15.99 -9.62 12.09
CA GLU A 180 15.48 -10.93 12.52
C GLU A 180 14.93 -11.66 11.29
N ALA A 181 15.74 -11.73 10.23
CA ALA A 181 15.62 -12.78 9.21
C ALA A 181 16.15 -14.08 9.81
N THR A 182 15.59 -14.49 10.94
CA THR A 182 15.69 -15.88 11.37
C THR A 182 15.07 -16.66 10.22
N ARG A 183 15.86 -17.51 9.56
CA ARG A 183 15.36 -18.54 8.64
C ARG A 183 14.25 -19.29 9.37
N SER A 184 13.00 -18.86 9.21
CA SER A 184 11.88 -19.61 9.74
C SER A 184 11.82 -20.89 8.90
N ALA A 185 11.66 -22.02 9.58
CA ALA A 185 11.35 -23.26 8.90
C ALA A 185 10.14 -23.01 7.97
N PRO A 186 10.04 -23.71 6.81
CA PRO A 186 8.91 -23.56 5.91
C PRO A 186 7.60 -23.63 6.70
N MET A 187 6.81 -22.57 6.59
CA MET A 187 5.60 -22.38 7.35
C MET A 187 4.59 -23.46 6.96
N ASP A 188 4.25 -24.36 7.88
CA ASP A 188 3.13 -25.29 7.69
C ASP A 188 1.82 -24.52 7.91
N VAL A 189 1.35 -23.88 6.84
CA VAL A 189 0.10 -23.09 6.84
C VAL A 189 -1.06 -23.91 7.38
N LYS A 190 -1.13 -25.20 7.01
CA LYS A 190 -2.23 -26.07 7.42
C LYS A 190 -2.21 -26.31 8.92
N GLU A 191 -1.04 -26.60 9.49
CA GLU A 191 -0.90 -26.79 10.94
C GLU A 191 -1.14 -25.49 11.71
N ILE A 192 -0.66 -24.35 11.20
CA ILE A 192 -0.93 -23.04 11.81
C ILE A 192 -2.41 -22.75 11.80
N VAL A 193 -3.08 -22.84 10.64
CA VAL A 193 -4.52 -22.61 10.51
C VAL A 193 -5.29 -23.54 11.45
N ARG A 194 -4.96 -24.83 11.49
CA ARG A 194 -5.56 -25.79 12.43
C ARG A 194 -5.39 -25.34 13.88
N ARG A 195 -4.16 -25.00 14.28
CA ARG A 195 -3.84 -24.61 15.65
C ARG A 195 -4.50 -23.29 16.06
N VAL A 196 -4.50 -22.28 15.19
CA VAL A 196 -5.15 -20.99 15.49
C VAL A 196 -6.67 -21.12 15.52
N THR A 197 -7.26 -22.01 14.70
CA THR A 197 -8.69 -22.32 14.78
C THR A 197 -9.04 -23.09 16.06
N GLU A 198 -8.21 -24.06 16.48
CA GLU A 198 -8.41 -24.84 17.71
C GLU A 198 -8.22 -24.00 18.99
N LEU A 199 -7.18 -23.17 19.02
CA LEU A 199 -6.82 -22.34 20.18
C LEU A 199 -7.50 -20.98 20.18
N ASN A 200 -8.19 -20.63 19.09
CA ASN A 200 -8.80 -19.32 18.88
C ASN A 200 -7.79 -18.15 18.95
N ASP A 201 -6.54 -18.39 18.53
CA ASP A 201 -5.42 -17.44 18.60
C ASP A 201 -4.93 -17.04 17.20
N PHE A 202 -5.69 -16.17 16.54
CA PHE A 202 -5.34 -15.65 15.22
C PHE A 202 -4.22 -14.61 15.25
N GLY A 203 -3.84 -14.12 16.44
CA GLY A 203 -2.66 -13.28 16.62
C GLY A 203 -1.40 -14.02 16.18
N HIS A 204 -1.31 -15.31 16.54
CA HIS A 204 -0.18 -16.16 16.16
C HIS A 204 0.00 -16.31 14.64
N LEU A 205 -1.08 -16.27 13.85
CA LEU A 205 -1.00 -16.28 12.40
C LEU A 205 -0.32 -15.01 11.87
N LEU A 206 -0.69 -13.84 12.39
CA LEU A 206 -0.10 -12.56 12.00
C LEU A 206 1.36 -12.43 12.43
N GLU A 207 1.72 -13.02 13.57
CA GLU A 207 3.10 -13.08 14.04
C GLU A 207 4.02 -13.80 13.05
N GLN A 208 3.50 -14.68 12.19
CA GLN A 208 4.31 -15.35 11.18
C GLN A 208 4.49 -14.53 9.90
N VAL A 209 3.70 -13.47 9.68
CA VAL A 209 3.73 -12.69 8.44
C VAL A 209 4.48 -11.36 8.65
N PRO A 210 5.70 -11.20 8.10
CA PRO A 210 6.52 -10.01 8.31
C PRO A 210 5.80 -8.69 7.99
N TYR A 211 5.08 -8.62 6.87
CA TYR A 211 4.35 -7.41 6.50
C TYR A 211 3.25 -7.04 7.50
N ALA A 212 2.55 -8.03 8.08
CA ALA A 212 1.53 -7.77 9.10
C ALA A 212 2.15 -7.11 10.35
N ARG A 213 3.31 -7.61 10.80
CA ARG A 213 4.09 -7.00 11.90
C ARG A 213 4.61 -5.61 11.52
N PHE A 214 5.04 -5.45 10.27
CA PHE A 214 5.53 -4.18 9.75
C PHE A 214 4.48 -3.08 9.87
N ILE A 215 3.24 -3.32 9.42
CA ILE A 215 2.15 -2.33 9.57
C ILE A 215 1.53 -2.30 10.99
N GLY A 216 1.77 -3.34 11.79
CA GLY A 216 1.28 -3.47 13.17
C GLY A 216 -0.14 -4.01 13.27
N MET A 217 -0.62 -4.71 12.24
CA MET A 217 -1.96 -5.27 12.20
C MET A 217 -2.17 -6.29 13.32
N ALA A 218 -3.38 -6.29 13.87
CA ALA A 218 -3.89 -7.26 14.83
C ALA A 218 -5.23 -7.82 14.36
N VAL A 219 -5.65 -8.93 14.96
CA VAL A 219 -6.95 -9.55 14.72
C VAL A 219 -7.66 -9.70 16.06
N GLU A 220 -8.91 -9.29 16.10
CA GLU A 220 -9.82 -9.43 17.23
C GLU A 220 -11.01 -10.28 16.79
N ARG A 221 -11.44 -11.22 17.65
CA ARG A 221 -12.61 -12.06 17.38
C ARG A 221 -13.73 -11.72 18.35
N PHE A 222 -14.93 -11.57 17.80
CA PHE A 222 -16.15 -11.31 18.55
C PHE A 222 -17.19 -12.38 18.19
N GLY A 223 -17.26 -13.44 19.00
CA GLY A 223 -18.10 -14.60 18.66
C GLY A 223 -17.58 -15.29 17.40
N ASP A 224 -18.38 -15.33 16.33
CA ASP A 224 -17.96 -15.86 15.03
C ASP A 224 -17.47 -14.79 14.05
N GLU A 225 -17.54 -13.52 14.42
CA GLU A 225 -17.02 -12.44 13.59
C GLU A 225 -15.52 -12.22 13.82
N LEU A 226 -14.79 -12.11 12.71
CA LEU A 226 -13.40 -11.68 12.71
C LEU A 226 -13.33 -10.20 12.34
N VAL A 227 -12.74 -9.38 13.21
CA VAL A 227 -12.48 -7.96 12.95
C VAL A 227 -10.98 -7.75 13.02
N CYS A 228 -10.40 -7.31 11.91
CA CYS A 228 -9.00 -6.93 11.91
C CYS A 228 -8.86 -5.49 12.41
N ARG A 229 -7.77 -5.18 13.10
CA ARG A 229 -7.45 -3.84 13.61
C ARG A 229 -6.05 -3.42 13.16
N LEU A 230 -5.96 -2.22 12.61
CA LEU A 230 -4.73 -1.49 12.36
C LEU A 230 -4.63 -0.38 13.42
N PRO A 231 -3.73 -0.49 14.41
CA PRO A 231 -3.55 0.53 15.43
C PRO A 231 -3.06 1.85 14.84
N ALA A 232 -3.41 2.95 15.50
CA ALA A 232 -2.77 4.24 15.26
C ALA A 232 -1.23 4.10 15.40
N ARG A 233 -0.51 4.38 14.32
CA ARG A 233 0.96 4.30 14.29
C ARG A 233 1.51 5.40 13.39
N ASP A 234 2.38 6.23 13.97
CA ASP A 234 3.05 7.33 13.25
C ASP A 234 3.75 6.87 11.97
N ALA A 235 4.35 5.68 12.04
CA ALA A 235 5.06 5.06 10.94
C ALA A 235 4.19 4.71 9.71
N ASN A 236 2.86 4.75 9.84
CA ASN A 236 1.90 4.47 8.76
C ASN A 236 1.31 5.75 8.13
N ILE A 237 1.72 6.94 8.61
CA ILE A 237 1.18 8.23 8.14
C ILE A 237 1.65 8.52 6.72
N GLY A 238 0.71 8.89 5.85
CA GLY A 238 0.96 9.37 4.49
C GLY A 238 0.88 10.89 4.41
N ASN A 239 -0.18 11.50 4.95
CA ASN A 239 -0.33 12.94 4.96
C ASN A 239 -0.03 13.49 6.38
N PRO A 240 1.15 14.10 6.61
CA PRO A 240 1.51 14.60 7.93
C PRO A 240 0.73 15.86 8.35
N VAL A 241 0.11 16.58 7.41
CA VAL A 241 -0.62 17.82 7.67
C VAL A 241 -2.04 17.55 8.17
N LEU A 242 -2.74 16.57 7.58
CA LEU A 242 -4.08 16.10 8.00
C LEU A 242 -4.01 14.93 9.01
N PRO A 243 -2.83 14.69 9.60
CA PRO A 243 -2.34 13.35 10.03
C PRO A 243 -3.21 12.18 9.57
N ALA A 244 -3.11 11.80 8.30
CA ALA A 244 -3.86 10.69 7.72
C ALA A 244 -2.94 9.53 7.32
N ILE A 245 -3.43 8.31 7.53
CA ILE A 245 -2.80 7.04 7.12
C ILE A 245 -2.66 7.03 5.59
N HIS A 246 -1.54 6.54 5.10
CA HIS A 246 -1.29 6.42 3.66
C HIS A 246 -2.32 5.47 3.00
N GLY A 247 -2.83 5.85 1.81
CA GLY A 247 -3.83 5.06 1.08
C GLY A 247 -3.39 3.61 0.83
N GLY A 248 -2.18 3.43 0.30
CA GLY A 248 -1.51 2.13 0.19
C GLY A 248 -1.45 1.28 1.46
N VAL A 249 -1.29 1.87 2.65
CA VAL A 249 -1.28 1.11 3.92
C VAL A 249 -2.68 0.61 4.26
N ILE A 250 -3.71 1.44 4.06
CA ILE A 250 -5.11 1.01 4.22
C ILE A 250 -5.43 -0.13 3.25
N ALA A 251 -5.00 -0.02 1.99
CA ALA A 251 -5.17 -1.08 1.00
C ALA A 251 -4.48 -2.38 1.43
N GLY A 252 -3.22 -2.32 1.85
CA GLY A 252 -2.48 -3.48 2.32
C GLY A 252 -3.07 -4.13 3.58
N PHE A 253 -3.59 -3.32 4.51
CA PHE A 253 -4.33 -3.80 5.67
C PHE A 253 -5.63 -4.52 5.28
N MET A 254 -6.39 -3.96 4.33
CA MET A 254 -7.62 -4.58 3.83
C MET A 254 -7.35 -5.89 3.08
N GLU A 255 -6.31 -5.93 2.24
CA GLU A 255 -5.88 -7.15 1.53
C GLU A 255 -5.46 -8.24 2.52
N MET A 256 -4.63 -7.91 3.52
CA MET A 256 -4.21 -8.86 4.56
C MET A 256 -5.41 -9.36 5.38
N SER A 257 -6.36 -8.48 5.71
CA SER A 257 -7.60 -8.86 6.42
C SER A 257 -8.39 -9.92 5.64
N ALA A 258 -8.47 -9.79 4.32
CA ALA A 258 -9.14 -10.78 3.47
C ALA A 258 -8.37 -12.11 3.41
N ILE A 259 -7.04 -12.08 3.32
CA ILE A 259 -6.20 -13.29 3.38
C ILE A 259 -6.44 -14.05 4.68
N VAL A 260 -6.41 -13.34 5.83
CA VAL A 260 -6.67 -13.94 7.14
C VAL A 260 -8.08 -14.54 7.19
N GLN A 261 -9.11 -13.79 6.76
CA GLN A 261 -10.49 -14.27 6.72
C GLN A 261 -10.61 -15.56 5.90
N LEU A 262 -10.00 -15.61 4.72
CA LEU A 262 -10.04 -16.79 3.85
C LEU A 262 -9.34 -17.99 4.50
N MET A 263 -8.15 -17.80 5.07
CA MET A 263 -7.42 -18.89 5.71
C MET A 263 -8.21 -19.48 6.89
N VAL A 264 -8.83 -18.63 7.71
CA VAL A 264 -9.61 -19.05 8.88
C VAL A 264 -10.89 -19.77 8.49
N PHE A 265 -11.70 -19.17 7.59
CA PHE A 265 -13.03 -19.70 7.27
C PHE A 265 -13.01 -20.85 6.27
N MET A 266 -12.00 -20.88 5.39
CA MET A 266 -11.88 -21.94 4.38
C MET A 266 -10.89 -23.04 4.77
N GLN A 267 -10.17 -22.87 5.88
CA GLN A 267 -9.13 -23.80 6.34
C GLN A 267 -8.11 -24.14 5.23
N THR A 268 -7.67 -23.12 4.50
CA THR A 268 -6.82 -23.34 3.33
C THR A 268 -5.47 -23.94 3.74
N SER A 269 -4.94 -24.85 2.92
CA SER A 269 -3.61 -25.44 3.13
C SER A 269 -2.46 -24.56 2.67
N ARG A 270 -2.76 -23.46 1.98
CA ARG A 270 -1.81 -22.47 1.47
C ARG A 270 -2.38 -21.07 1.63
N VAL A 271 -1.50 -20.07 1.64
CA VAL A 271 -1.89 -18.67 1.65
C VAL A 271 -2.60 -18.33 0.33
N PRO A 272 -3.85 -17.83 0.36
CA PRO A 272 -4.56 -17.37 -0.84
C PRO A 272 -3.77 -16.29 -1.57
N LYS A 273 -3.65 -16.42 -2.89
CA LYS A 273 -2.91 -15.45 -3.72
C LYS A 273 -3.87 -14.44 -4.31
N VAL A 274 -3.61 -13.15 -4.10
CA VAL A 274 -4.42 -12.08 -4.69
C VAL A 274 -4.32 -12.10 -6.23
N VAL A 275 -5.45 -11.92 -6.90
CA VAL A 275 -5.58 -11.80 -8.36
C VAL A 275 -5.81 -10.35 -8.75
N ASP A 276 -6.77 -9.71 -8.09
CA ASP A 276 -7.03 -8.28 -8.21
C ASP A 276 -7.45 -7.71 -6.86
N PHE A 277 -7.13 -6.43 -6.65
CA PHE A 277 -7.53 -5.64 -5.51
C PHE A 277 -8.06 -4.29 -5.97
N SER A 278 -9.23 -3.94 -5.46
CA SER A 278 -10.02 -2.82 -5.95
C SER A 278 -10.51 -2.02 -4.75
N ILE A 279 -10.07 -0.78 -4.56
CA ILE A 279 -10.40 0.03 -3.39
C ILE A 279 -10.99 1.38 -3.77
N ASP A 280 -12.02 1.79 -3.02
CA ASP A 280 -12.62 3.11 -3.03
C ASP A 280 -12.38 3.78 -1.67
N TYR A 281 -11.68 4.91 -1.67
CA TYR A 281 -11.46 5.74 -0.48
C TYR A 281 -12.60 6.74 -0.34
N LEU A 282 -13.39 6.56 0.72
CA LEU A 282 -14.60 7.32 0.96
C LEU A 282 -14.35 8.54 1.85
N ARG A 283 -13.36 8.43 2.76
CA ARG A 283 -12.94 9.46 3.72
C ARG A 283 -11.47 9.30 4.06
N ALA A 284 -10.85 10.37 4.57
CA ALA A 284 -9.50 10.28 5.13
C ALA A 284 -9.47 9.29 6.31
N GLY A 285 -8.57 8.31 6.26
CA GLY A 285 -8.24 7.48 7.41
C GLY A 285 -7.33 8.26 8.35
N LEU A 286 -7.91 8.93 9.35
CA LEU A 286 -7.15 9.78 10.28
C LEU A 286 -6.19 8.93 11.13
N HIS A 287 -5.25 9.55 11.83
CA HIS A 287 -4.34 8.86 12.76
C HIS A 287 -5.10 8.34 14.00
N LYS A 288 -5.81 7.22 13.82
CA LYS A 288 -6.66 6.51 14.77
C LYS A 288 -6.67 5.03 14.42
N ASP A 289 -7.07 4.21 15.39
CA ASP A 289 -7.34 2.81 15.14
C ASP A 289 -8.35 2.64 14.00
N THR A 290 -8.01 1.73 13.11
CA THR A 290 -8.76 1.45 11.90
C THR A 290 -9.13 -0.03 11.90
N PHE A 291 -10.36 -0.35 11.55
CA PHE A 291 -10.92 -1.68 11.65
C PHE A 291 -11.40 -2.15 10.28
N ALA A 292 -11.29 -3.44 10.01
CA ALA A 292 -11.78 -4.07 8.79
C ALA A 292 -12.61 -5.31 9.09
N GLU A 293 -13.72 -5.45 8.37
CA GLU A 293 -14.51 -6.68 8.28
C GLU A 293 -14.45 -7.21 6.85
N CYS A 294 -14.45 -8.53 6.73
CA CYS A 294 -14.37 -9.21 5.43
C CYS A 294 -15.58 -10.13 5.23
N ILE A 295 -16.23 -10.00 4.09
CA ILE A 295 -17.39 -10.80 3.70
C ILE A 295 -17.02 -11.61 2.45
N ILE A 296 -16.97 -12.93 2.58
CA ILE A 296 -16.76 -13.84 1.45
C ILE A 296 -18.10 -13.93 0.68
N THR A 297 -18.17 -13.31 -0.50
CA THR A 297 -19.42 -13.18 -1.27
C THR A 297 -19.64 -14.32 -2.24
N ARG A 298 -18.56 -14.90 -2.77
CA ARG A 298 -18.63 -16.05 -3.68
C ARG A 298 -17.41 -16.92 -3.48
N GLN A 299 -17.66 -18.22 -3.35
CA GLN A 299 -16.64 -19.25 -3.32
C GLN A 299 -16.82 -20.15 -4.55
N GLY A 300 -15.87 -20.06 -5.49
CA GLY A 300 -15.71 -21.05 -6.55
C GLY A 300 -14.73 -22.15 -6.13
N ARG A 301 -14.46 -23.09 -7.05
CA ARG A 301 -13.46 -24.15 -6.80
C ARG A 301 -12.02 -23.62 -6.71
N ARG A 302 -11.70 -22.52 -7.39
CA ARG A 302 -10.33 -21.99 -7.51
C ARG A 302 -10.20 -20.51 -7.19
N VAL A 303 -11.32 -19.81 -7.04
CA VAL A 303 -11.36 -18.36 -6.82
C VAL A 303 -12.37 -18.03 -5.72
N ALA A 304 -11.96 -17.21 -4.76
CA ALA A 304 -12.85 -16.58 -3.79
C ALA A 304 -12.98 -15.09 -4.09
N ASN A 305 -14.19 -14.54 -3.89
CA ASN A 305 -14.45 -13.11 -3.92
C ASN A 305 -14.72 -12.60 -2.50
N VAL A 306 -14.01 -11.56 -2.10
CA VAL A 306 -14.11 -10.96 -0.77
C VAL A 306 -14.42 -9.48 -0.90
N ASN A 307 -15.48 -9.04 -0.23
CA ASN A 307 -15.75 -7.62 0.03
C ASN A 307 -15.17 -7.25 1.40
N ILE A 308 -14.53 -6.10 1.48
CA ILE A 308 -13.84 -5.63 2.68
C ILE A 308 -14.34 -4.22 3.00
N ASN A 309 -14.82 -4.00 4.21
CA ASN A 309 -15.26 -2.68 4.67
C ASN A 309 -14.32 -2.20 5.77
N CYS A 310 -13.89 -0.95 5.68
CA CYS A 310 -12.93 -0.35 6.61
C CYS A 310 -13.52 0.90 7.28
N TRP A 311 -13.42 1.01 8.61
CA TRP A 311 -13.93 2.13 9.41
C TRP A 311 -12.99 2.50 10.57
N GLN A 312 -13.23 3.63 11.24
CA GLN A 312 -12.45 4.05 12.42
C GLN A 312 -13.33 4.31 13.65
N THR A 313 -14.56 4.80 13.45
CA THR A 313 -15.47 5.16 14.55
C THR A 313 -16.71 4.28 14.59
N ASN A 314 -17.37 4.10 13.44
CA ASN A 314 -18.62 3.36 13.33
C ASN A 314 -18.67 2.61 12.00
N ARG A 315 -19.11 1.34 12.02
CA ARG A 315 -19.28 0.48 10.83
C ARG A 315 -20.19 1.08 9.74
N LYS A 316 -21.08 2.03 10.08
CA LYS A 316 -21.92 2.77 9.12
C LYS A 316 -21.19 3.92 8.42
N GLN A 317 -20.04 4.34 8.93
CA GLN A 317 -19.23 5.44 8.41
C GLN A 317 -17.89 4.90 7.94
N LEU A 318 -17.92 4.24 6.78
CA LEU A 318 -16.73 3.67 6.18
C LEU A 318 -15.75 4.77 5.74
N ILE A 319 -14.46 4.50 5.91
CA ILE A 319 -13.38 5.29 5.34
C ILE A 319 -12.92 4.72 4.00
N ALA A 320 -13.07 3.41 3.80
CA ALA A 320 -12.78 2.74 2.53
C ALA A 320 -13.63 1.47 2.39
N THR A 321 -13.88 1.07 1.15
CA THR A 321 -14.42 -0.24 0.80
C THR A 321 -13.57 -0.84 -0.31
N ALA A 322 -13.40 -2.16 -0.28
CA ALA A 322 -12.62 -2.86 -1.28
C ALA A 322 -13.27 -4.17 -1.70
N ARG A 323 -12.92 -4.60 -2.90
CA ARG A 323 -13.22 -5.93 -3.45
C ARG A 323 -11.91 -6.56 -3.89
N ALA A 324 -11.73 -7.83 -3.57
CA ALA A 324 -10.58 -8.58 -4.00
C ALA A 324 -10.96 -10.00 -4.41
N HIS A 325 -10.25 -10.51 -5.41
CA HIS A 325 -10.31 -11.92 -5.77
C HIS A 325 -9.02 -12.62 -5.40
N PHE A 326 -9.16 -13.83 -4.88
CA PHE A 326 -8.04 -14.65 -4.48
C PHE A 326 -8.10 -16.00 -5.15
N LEU A 327 -6.96 -16.46 -5.68
CA LEU A 327 -6.74 -17.85 -6.00
C LEU A 327 -6.65 -18.67 -4.71
N ILE A 328 -7.41 -19.75 -4.71
CA ILE A 328 -7.50 -20.73 -3.62
C ILE A 328 -7.26 -22.12 -4.22
N ASP A 329 -6.69 -23.02 -3.40
CA ASP A 329 -6.42 -24.41 -3.76
C ASP A 329 -7.66 -25.32 -3.63
#